data_AF-A0A938L342-F1
#
_entry.id   AF-A0A938L342-F1
#
_cell.length_a   1.000
_cell.length_b   1.000
_cell.length_c   1.000
_cell.angle_alpha   90.00
_cell.angle_beta   90.00
_cell.angle_gamma   90.00
#
_symmetry.space_group_name_H-M   'P 1'
#
loop_
_entity.id
_entity.type
_entity.pdbx_description
1 polymer ?
#
loop_
_entity_poly.entity_id
_entity_poly.type
_entity_poly.pdbx_seq_one_letter_code
_entity_poly.pdbx_strand_id
1 'polypeptide(L)'
;EGMLVGSSSAAMFLVHSESVENPYVEPRPFRVNAGPVHAYVRVPGGKTRYLSELSAGDAALIVRSDGSTYTAVIGRVKVERRPLALVRAEVGGEELTTILQNAETIRLVTPEGQPISVVALAPGTQVLVALEKAGRHLGTKIEETIEEH
;
A
#
# COMPACT_ATOMS: atom_id res chain seq x y z
N GLU A 1 10.80 -0.36 4.06
CA GLU A 1 9.67 0.40 4.64
C GLU A 1 8.81 0.99 3.52
N GLY A 2 7.63 1.51 3.82
CA GLY A 2 6.69 1.92 2.79
C GLY A 2 5.36 2.47 3.30
N MET A 3 4.30 2.29 2.54
CA MET A 3 2.94 2.76 2.86
C MET A 3 1.95 1.60 2.82
N LEU A 4 0.93 1.67 3.68
CA LEU A 4 -0.18 0.72 3.66
C LEU A 4 -1.24 1.19 2.67
N VAL A 5 -1.49 0.38 1.64
CA VAL A 5 -2.41 0.69 0.54
C VAL A 5 -3.24 -0.53 0.16
N GLY A 6 -4.54 -0.36 -0.06
CA GLY A 6 -5.43 -1.47 -0.46
C GLY A 6 -6.64 -1.00 -1.25
N SER A 7 -7.29 -1.92 -1.95
CA SER A 7 -8.61 -1.68 -2.55
C SER A 7 -9.70 -1.50 -1.50
N SER A 8 -9.47 -2.04 -0.29
CA SER A 8 -10.35 -1.89 0.87
C SER A 8 -9.62 -1.21 2.03
N SER A 9 -10.38 -0.50 2.86
CA SER A 9 -9.85 0.06 4.10
C SER A 9 -9.64 -1.00 5.21
N ALA A 10 -10.30 -2.15 5.09
CA ALA A 10 -10.20 -3.27 6.05
C ALA A 10 -8.92 -4.10 5.89
N ALA A 11 -8.30 -4.07 4.70
CA ALA A 11 -7.09 -4.82 4.41
C ALA A 11 -6.17 -4.06 3.47
N MET A 12 -5.00 -3.69 3.97
CA MET A 12 -4.03 -2.88 3.23
C MET A 12 -2.70 -3.60 3.09
N PHE A 13 -2.15 -3.63 1.89
CA PHE A 13 -0.85 -4.22 1.58
C PHE A 13 0.27 -3.24 1.95
N LEU A 14 1.40 -3.76 2.44
CA LEU A 14 2.59 -2.95 2.66
C LEU A 14 3.35 -2.77 1.32
N VAL A 15 3.13 -1.63 0.67
CA VAL A 15 3.81 -1.25 -0.58
C VAL A 15 5.14 -0.60 -0.23
N HIS A 16 6.24 -1.23 -0.64
CA HIS A 16 7.59 -0.80 -0.32
C HIS A 16 7.99 0.46 -1.11
N SER A 17 8.87 1.29 -0.53
CA SER A 17 9.51 2.40 -1.24
C SER A 17 10.41 1.91 -2.38
N GLU A 18 10.51 2.69 -3.44
CA GLU A 18 11.43 2.46 -4.58
C GLU A 18 12.86 2.90 -4.23
N SER A 19 13.36 2.40 -3.10
CA SER A 19 14.67 2.72 -2.51
C SER A 19 15.65 1.55 -2.59
N VAL A 20 15.24 0.42 -3.18
CA VAL A 20 16.08 -0.76 -3.41
C VAL A 20 16.83 -0.56 -4.73
N GLU A 21 18.14 -0.74 -4.71
CA GLU A 21 18.96 -0.79 -5.93
C GLU A 21 18.42 -1.83 -6.91
N ASN A 22 18.31 -1.46 -8.18
CA ASN A 22 18.06 -2.39 -9.25
C ASN A 22 19.01 -2.09 -10.42
N PRO A 23 19.26 -3.05 -11.32
CA PRO A 23 20.22 -2.86 -12.41
C PRO A 23 19.73 -1.91 -13.51
N TYR A 24 18.51 -1.37 -13.41
CA TYR A 24 17.87 -0.58 -14.47
C TYR A 24 17.67 0.90 -14.11
N VAL A 25 17.65 1.26 -12.82
CA VAL A 25 17.30 2.59 -12.31
C VAL A 25 17.98 2.83 -10.96
N GLU A 26 18.60 4.00 -10.80
CA GLU A 26 19.14 4.49 -9.53
C GLU A 26 18.07 4.56 -8.41
N PRO A 27 18.40 4.16 -7.16
CA PRO A 27 17.52 4.33 -6.01
C PRO A 27 17.05 5.76 -5.82
N ARG A 28 15.80 5.94 -5.38
CA ARG A 28 15.27 7.27 -5.03
C ARG A 28 15.31 7.46 -3.51
N PRO A 29 15.58 8.69 -3.02
CA PRO A 29 15.75 8.96 -1.59
C PRO A 29 14.56 8.51 -0.73
N PHE A 30 13.32 8.66 -1.22
CA PHE A 30 12.14 7.92 -0.77
C PHE A 30 10.97 8.20 -1.74
N ARG A 31 10.46 7.18 -2.44
CA ARG A 31 9.30 7.30 -3.35
C ARG A 31 8.45 6.05 -3.20
N VAL A 32 7.14 6.19 -3.11
CA VAL A 32 6.22 5.04 -3.12
C VAL A 32 5.28 5.17 -4.30
N ASN A 33 5.21 4.12 -5.11
CA ASN A 33 4.19 3.98 -6.13
C ASN A 33 3.01 3.27 -5.52
N ALA A 34 2.12 4.07 -4.92
CA ALA A 34 1.14 3.57 -3.99
C ALA A 34 -0.02 2.80 -4.65
N GLY A 35 -0.29 2.99 -5.94
CA GLY A 35 -1.41 2.34 -6.64
C GLY A 35 -2.31 3.33 -7.40
N PRO A 36 -3.53 2.93 -7.80
CA PRO A 36 -4.46 3.79 -8.52
C PRO A 36 -5.11 4.82 -7.59
N VAL A 37 -5.61 5.91 -8.18
CA VAL A 37 -6.17 7.06 -7.44
C VAL A 37 -7.31 6.73 -6.47
N HIS A 38 -8.03 5.63 -6.68
CA HIS A 38 -9.13 5.19 -5.82
C HIS A 38 -8.69 4.30 -4.65
N ALA A 39 -7.43 3.86 -4.59
CA ALA A 39 -6.99 2.97 -3.52
C ALA A 39 -6.97 3.73 -2.18
N TYR A 40 -7.32 3.02 -1.11
CA TYR A 40 -7.22 3.55 0.24
C TYR A 40 -5.79 3.53 0.72
N VAL A 41 -5.40 4.55 1.47
CA VAL A 41 -4.10 4.68 2.11
C VAL A 41 -4.26 4.97 3.58
N ARG A 42 -3.45 4.32 4.42
CA ARG A 42 -3.37 4.64 5.85
C ARG A 42 -2.62 5.94 6.05
N VAL A 43 -3.21 6.85 6.82
CA VAL A 43 -2.58 8.13 7.19
C VAL A 43 -2.48 8.26 8.73
N PRO A 44 -1.70 9.22 9.26
CA PRO A 44 -1.53 9.38 10.70
C PRO A 44 -2.85 9.60 11.46
N GLY A 45 -2.84 9.30 12.76
CA GLY A 45 -4.05 9.32 13.59
C GLY A 45 -4.99 8.15 13.35
N GLY A 46 -4.48 7.08 12.71
CA GLY A 46 -5.24 5.87 12.43
C GLY A 46 -6.38 6.10 11.45
N LYS A 47 -6.30 7.09 10.56
CA LYS A 47 -7.35 7.39 9.56
C LYS A 47 -7.00 6.77 8.21
N THR A 48 -8.00 6.67 7.34
CA THR A 48 -7.84 6.27 5.94
C THR A 48 -8.28 7.40 5.03
N ARG A 49 -7.63 7.51 3.86
CA ARG A 49 -7.95 8.47 2.80
C ARG A 49 -7.86 7.76 1.44
N TYR A 50 -8.37 8.37 0.39
CA TYR A 50 -8.05 7.93 -0.97
C TYR A 50 -6.71 8.50 -1.42
N LEU A 51 -5.97 7.78 -2.26
CA LEU A 51 -4.74 8.31 -2.87
C LEU A 51 -4.99 9.60 -3.67
N SER A 52 -6.17 9.75 -4.28
CA SER A 52 -6.62 10.95 -4.99
C SER A 52 -6.70 12.20 -4.12
N GLU A 53 -6.86 12.04 -2.80
CA GLU A 53 -7.03 13.15 -1.86
C GLU A 53 -5.69 13.69 -1.35
N LEU A 54 -4.61 12.91 -1.49
CA LEU A 54 -3.30 13.30 -0.99
C LEU A 54 -2.72 14.46 -1.80
N SER A 55 -2.11 15.40 -1.11
CA SER A 55 -1.44 16.57 -1.69
C SER A 55 -0.05 16.77 -1.11
N ALA A 56 0.78 17.58 -1.79
CA ALA A 56 2.04 18.02 -1.20
C ALA A 56 1.77 18.80 0.09
N GLY A 57 2.57 18.54 1.12
CA GLY A 57 2.38 19.10 2.47
C GLY A 57 1.53 18.23 3.40
N ASP A 58 0.78 17.26 2.88
CA ASP A 58 0.05 16.31 3.73
C ASP A 58 1.01 15.39 4.49
N ALA A 59 0.54 14.92 5.65
CA ALA A 59 1.24 13.92 6.44
C ALA A 59 0.94 12.51 5.92
N ALA A 60 1.99 11.72 5.67
CA ALA A 60 1.92 10.31 5.32
C ALA A 60 2.37 9.43 6.49
N LEU A 61 1.72 8.30 6.69
CA LEU A 61 2.17 7.27 7.63
C LEU A 61 3.14 6.33 6.91
N ILE A 62 4.38 6.27 7.39
CA ILE A 62 5.39 5.33 6.90
C ILE A 62 5.43 4.14 7.85
N VAL A 63 5.43 2.94 7.28
CA VAL A 63 5.35 1.67 8.01
C VAL A 63 6.55 0.81 7.66
N ARG A 64 7.18 0.22 8.67
CA ARG A 64 8.27 -0.75 8.53
C ARG A 64 7.72 -2.18 8.62
N SER A 65 8.53 -3.15 8.18
CA SER A 65 8.16 -4.57 8.21
C SER A 65 7.92 -5.11 9.63
N ASP A 66 8.53 -4.51 10.64
CA ASP A 66 8.32 -4.84 12.06
C ASP A 66 7.04 -4.21 12.66
N GLY A 67 6.26 -3.48 11.85
CA GLY A 67 5.06 -2.78 12.28
C GLY A 67 5.31 -1.42 12.94
N SER A 68 6.57 -1.01 13.14
CA SER A 68 6.88 0.34 13.62
C SER A 68 6.50 1.39 12.58
N THR A 69 6.05 2.55 13.07
CA THR A 69 5.54 3.63 12.20
C THR A 69 6.14 4.97 12.55
N TYR A 70 6.29 5.83 11.55
CA TYR A 70 6.59 7.25 11.74
C TYR A 70 5.84 8.10 10.71
N THR A 71 5.76 9.42 10.95
CA THR A 71 5.11 10.35 10.03
C THR A 71 6.15 11.04 9.15
N ALA A 72 5.86 11.14 7.86
CA ALA A 72 6.63 11.92 6.89
C ALA A 72 5.73 12.95 6.19
N VAL A 73 6.33 13.96 5.57
CA VAL A 73 5.60 14.96 4.78
C VAL A 73 5.68 14.59 3.29
N ILE A 74 4.54 14.61 2.61
CA ILE A 74 4.48 14.36 1.17
C ILE A 74 5.11 15.55 0.43
N GLY A 75 6.22 15.33 -0.26
CA GLY A 75 6.85 16.37 -1.07
C GLY A 75 6.12 16.64 -2.39
N ARG A 76 5.57 15.59 -3.02
CA ARG A 76 4.86 15.67 -4.30
C ARG A 76 4.01 14.43 -4.53
N VAL A 77 2.84 14.62 -5.13
CA VAL A 77 2.02 13.55 -5.71
C VAL A 77 2.11 13.61 -7.23
N LYS A 78 2.28 12.46 -7.88
CA LYS A 78 2.34 12.34 -9.33
C LYS A 78 1.38 11.23 -9.76
N VAL A 79 0.45 11.57 -10.65
CA VAL A 79 -0.47 10.63 -11.27
C VAL A 79 -0.08 10.48 -12.74
N GLU A 80 0.05 9.24 -13.20
CA GLU A 80 0.33 8.92 -14.61
C GLU A 80 -0.44 7.66 -15.02
N ARG A 81 -0.64 7.48 -16.32
CA ARG A 81 -1.28 6.28 -16.87
C ARG A 81 -0.22 5.22 -17.13
N ARG A 82 -0.42 4.02 -16.58
CA ARG A 82 0.46 2.85 -16.73
C ARG A 82 -0.37 1.57 -16.74
N PRO A 83 0.14 0.47 -17.30
CA PRO A 83 -0.43 -0.86 -17.07
C PRO A 83 -0.49 -1.16 -15.56
N LEU A 84 -1.63 -1.71 -15.12
CA LEU A 84 -1.87 -2.11 -13.75
C LEU A 84 -1.99 -3.63 -13.65
N ALA A 85 -1.69 -4.18 -12.49
CA ALA A 85 -1.90 -5.58 -12.12
C ALA A 85 -2.82 -5.63 -10.90
N LEU A 86 -3.80 -6.54 -10.95
CA LEU A 86 -4.61 -6.92 -9.79
C LEU A 86 -3.84 -7.97 -9.00
N VAL A 87 -3.50 -7.65 -7.75
CA VAL A 87 -2.91 -8.58 -6.79
C VAL A 87 -4.01 -9.08 -5.87
N ARG A 88 -4.11 -10.40 -5.76
CA ARG A 88 -4.99 -11.09 -4.82
C ARG A 88 -4.17 -11.79 -3.75
N ALA A 89 -4.61 -11.73 -2.52
CA ALA A 89 -4.09 -12.50 -1.40
C ALA A 89 -5.25 -13.09 -0.60
N GLU A 90 -4.95 -14.06 0.25
CA GLU A 90 -5.94 -14.64 1.16
C GLU A 90 -5.39 -14.59 2.58
N VAL A 91 -6.23 -14.18 3.55
CA VAL A 91 -5.92 -14.30 4.97
C VAL A 91 -7.12 -14.86 5.70
N GLY A 92 -6.95 -16.02 6.34
CA GLY A 92 -8.02 -16.64 7.12
C GLY A 92 -9.27 -17.02 6.31
N GLY A 93 -9.12 -17.30 5.01
CA GLY A 93 -10.23 -17.61 4.10
C GLY A 93 -10.89 -16.38 3.46
N GLU A 94 -10.47 -15.16 3.78
CA GLU A 94 -10.96 -13.93 3.15
C GLU A 94 -10.02 -13.47 2.04
N GLU A 95 -10.57 -13.21 0.84
CA GLU A 95 -9.82 -12.64 -0.28
C GLU A 95 -9.59 -11.14 -0.05
N LEU A 96 -8.34 -10.72 -0.25
CA LEU A 96 -7.89 -9.34 -0.17
C LEU A 96 -7.36 -8.93 -1.54
N THR A 97 -7.67 -7.71 -1.97
CA THR A 97 -7.19 -7.20 -3.26
C THR A 97 -6.50 -5.86 -3.14
N THR A 98 -5.53 -5.65 -4.03
CA THR A 98 -4.97 -4.33 -4.32
C THR A 98 -4.61 -4.26 -5.79
N ILE A 99 -4.60 -3.05 -6.34
CA ILE A 99 -4.17 -2.80 -7.72
C ILE A 99 -2.88 -2.01 -7.65
N LEU A 100 -1.85 -2.49 -8.35
CA LEU A 100 -0.54 -1.86 -8.38
C LEU A 100 -0.07 -1.69 -9.82
N GLN A 101 0.91 -0.82 -10.05
CA GLN A 101 1.52 -0.75 -11.37
C GLN A 101 2.24 -2.05 -11.69
N ASN A 102 2.09 -2.54 -12.92
CA ASN A 102 2.76 -3.74 -13.39
C ASN A 102 4.21 -3.40 -13.82
N ALA A 103 5.11 -3.26 -12.85
CA ALA A 103 6.51 -2.91 -13.08
C ALA A 103 7.45 -3.48 -12.00
N GLU A 104 8.71 -3.74 -12.36
CA GLU A 104 9.72 -4.36 -11.49
C GLU A 104 10.12 -3.52 -10.28
N THR A 105 9.94 -2.20 -10.37
CA THR A 105 10.28 -1.29 -9.27
C THR A 105 9.22 -1.28 -8.18
N ILE A 106 8.03 -1.80 -8.48
CA ILE A 106 6.88 -1.86 -7.58
C ILE A 106 6.99 -3.12 -6.77
N ARG A 107 7.07 -2.96 -5.44
CA ARG A 107 7.37 -4.07 -4.55
C ARG A 107 6.41 -4.09 -3.37
N LEU A 108 6.00 -5.29 -2.99
CA LEU A 108 5.39 -5.58 -1.69
C LEU A 108 6.48 -6.04 -0.72
N VAL A 109 6.12 -6.24 0.54
CA VAL A 109 7.08 -6.69 1.57
C VAL A 109 6.73 -8.09 2.04
N THR A 110 7.69 -9.00 2.09
CA THR A 110 7.52 -10.38 2.59
C THR A 110 7.51 -10.41 4.12
N PRO A 111 7.07 -11.52 4.76
CA PRO A 111 7.14 -11.68 6.22
C PRO A 111 8.54 -11.47 6.82
N GLU A 112 9.60 -11.77 6.05
CA GLU A 112 11.01 -11.56 6.42
C GLU A 112 11.45 -10.09 6.28
N GLY A 113 10.53 -9.20 5.92
CA GLY A 113 10.79 -7.78 5.69
C GLY A 113 11.49 -7.47 4.37
N GLN A 114 11.59 -8.45 3.47
CA GLN A 114 12.26 -8.27 2.18
C GLN A 114 11.30 -7.72 1.12
N PRO A 115 11.76 -6.84 0.22
CA PRO A 115 10.93 -6.32 -0.84
C PRO A 115 10.82 -7.34 -1.99
N ILE A 116 9.60 -7.71 -2.38
CA ILE A 116 9.32 -8.60 -3.51
C ILE A 116 8.61 -7.86 -4.63
N SER A 117 9.12 -8.00 -5.85
CA SER A 117 8.56 -7.35 -7.04
C SER A 117 7.18 -7.88 -7.40
N VAL A 118 6.27 -6.98 -7.78
CA VAL A 118 4.92 -7.33 -8.26
C VAL A 118 4.99 -8.29 -9.46
N VAL A 119 5.99 -8.14 -10.35
CA VAL A 119 6.14 -9.03 -11.51
C VAL A 119 6.70 -10.41 -11.16
N ALA A 120 7.24 -10.57 -9.96
CA ALA A 120 7.78 -11.84 -9.47
C ALA A 120 6.78 -12.58 -8.55
N LEU A 121 5.61 -12.00 -8.28
CA LEU A 121 4.59 -12.65 -7.47
C LEU A 121 4.05 -13.89 -8.18
N ALA A 122 3.93 -14.98 -7.42
CA ALA A 122 3.31 -16.23 -7.85
C ALA A 122 2.36 -16.73 -6.76
N PRO A 123 1.38 -17.60 -7.09
CA PRO A 123 0.56 -18.28 -6.08
C PRO A 123 1.42 -18.91 -4.99
N GLY A 124 1.06 -18.68 -3.72
CA GLY A 124 1.83 -19.11 -2.56
C GLY A 124 2.88 -18.09 -2.05
N THR A 125 3.11 -17.00 -2.78
CA THR A 125 3.97 -15.91 -2.28
C THR A 125 3.31 -15.23 -1.08
N GLN A 126 4.03 -15.13 0.03
CA GLN A 126 3.56 -14.44 1.23
C GLN A 126 4.02 -12.99 1.25
N VAL A 127 3.12 -12.09 1.65
CA VAL A 127 3.36 -10.66 1.78
C VAL A 127 2.70 -10.12 3.04
N LEU A 128 3.20 -9.01 3.55
CA LEU A 128 2.68 -8.31 4.71
C LEU A 128 1.45 -7.47 4.33
N VAL A 129 0.40 -7.64 5.11
CA VAL A 129 -0.81 -6.85 5.08
C VAL A 129 -1.15 -6.35 6.48
N ALA A 130 -1.80 -5.21 6.58
CA ALA A 130 -2.45 -4.71 7.79
C ALA A 130 -3.95 -4.96 7.67
N LEU A 131 -4.49 -5.71 8.62
CA LEU A 131 -5.92 -5.94 8.76
C LEU A 131 -6.50 -4.99 9.80
N GLU A 132 -7.63 -4.38 9.51
CA GLU A 132 -8.45 -3.69 10.50
C GLU A 132 -9.74 -4.45 10.75
N LYS A 133 -10.00 -4.75 12.01
CA LYS A 133 -11.31 -5.22 12.46
C LYS A 133 -12.26 -4.00 12.47
N ALA A 134 -13.28 -4.05 11.61
CA ALA A 134 -14.37 -3.09 11.36
C ALA A 134 -14.12 -2.05 10.25
N GLY A 135 -15.06 -2.00 9.30
CA GLY A 135 -15.09 -1.09 8.16
C GLY A 135 -15.15 0.38 8.59
N ARG A 136 -14.53 1.27 7.81
CA ARG A 136 -14.54 2.71 8.10
C ARG A 136 -15.42 3.43 7.08
N HIS A 137 -16.43 4.13 7.57
CA HIS A 137 -17.10 5.17 6.80
C HIS A 137 -16.46 6.53 7.13
N LEU A 138 -15.97 7.24 6.11
CA LEU A 138 -15.44 8.61 6.22
C LEU A 138 -14.36 8.81 7.30
N GLY A 139 -13.43 7.85 7.41
CA GLY A 139 -12.27 7.96 8.31
C GLY A 139 -12.57 7.81 9.82
N THR A 140 -13.83 7.53 10.19
CA THR A 140 -14.25 7.28 11.57
C THR A 140 -14.44 5.78 11.79
N LYS A 141 -14.02 5.27 12.97
CA LYS A 141 -14.20 3.86 13.34
C LYS A 141 -15.68 3.66 13.72
N ILE A 142 -16.45 3.05 12.83
CA ILE A 142 -17.84 2.68 13.07
C ILE A 142 -17.89 1.15 12.95
N GLU A 143 -18.62 0.47 13.83
CA GLU A 143 -18.95 -0.95 13.60
C GLU A 143 -20.01 -0.99 12.48
N GLU A 144 -19.56 -0.89 11.24
CA GLU A 144 -20.41 -0.98 10.05
C GLU A 144 -19.87 -2.06 9.12
N THR A 145 -20.77 -2.89 8.60
CA THR A 145 -20.46 -3.90 7.58
C THR A 145 -20.48 -3.22 6.22
N ILE A 146 -19.31 -2.88 5.69
CA ILE A 146 -19.16 -2.34 4.33
C ILE A 146 -18.75 -3.50 3.43
N GLU A 147 -19.60 -3.86 2.47
CA GLU A 147 -19.25 -4.79 1.39
C GLU A 147 -18.70 -4.01 0.20
N GLU A 148 -17.46 -4.30 -0.20
CA GLU A 148 -16.78 -3.73 -1.37
C GLU A 148 -16.57 -4.88 -2.38
N HIS A 149 -17.02 -4.71 -3.64
CA HIS A 149 -16.99 -5.73 -4.70
C HIS A 149 -15.89 -5.48 -5.74
#